data_AF-A0A8S4GYL7-F1
#
_entry.id   AF-A0A8S4GYL7-F1
#
_cell.length_a   1.000
_cell.length_b   1.000
_cell.length_c   1.000
_cell.angle_alpha   90.00
_cell.angle_beta   90.00
_cell.angle_gamma   90.00
#
_symmetry.space_group_name_H-M   'P 1'
#
loop_
_entity.id
_entity.type
_entity.pdbx_description
1 polymer ?
#
loop_
_entity_poly.entity_id
_entity_poly.type
_entity_poly.pdbx_seq_one_letter_code
_entity_poly.pdbx_strand_id
1 'polypeptide(L)'
;MDAKNRLLREASGDQDRTTQVEAAYEVLFMNKLRSRVLGESVPETVKYADVPPPKDPKVEVQKLMAKIPGGGVSVSTLKTVDSSLQLANVLFGVLTLSVLTSGFTNPPGMDQPPALQIALAFAASIYLQNNRKGNGLPRAAVLTLATFVAGALLGTGLEAWLRVDLIPIGSFSSPSCLVSFIALVAMWAGTVFLI
;
A
#
# COMPACT_ATOMS: atom_id res chain seq x y z
N MET A 1 -36.01 -16.14 41.67
CA MET A 1 -37.18 -16.99 41.98
C MET A 1 -37.21 -17.33 43.47
N ASP A 2 -36.06 -17.51 44.10
CA ASP A 2 -35.97 -17.93 45.52
C ASP A 2 -36.58 -16.92 46.50
N ALA A 3 -36.48 -15.61 46.21
CA ALA A 3 -37.10 -14.58 47.03
C ALA A 3 -38.64 -14.62 47.00
N LYS A 4 -39.25 -14.90 45.84
CA LYS A 4 -40.72 -15.09 45.72
C LYS A 4 -41.17 -16.31 46.51
N ASN A 5 -40.46 -17.43 46.33
CA ASN A 5 -40.79 -18.69 47.01
C ASN A 5 -40.64 -18.59 48.53
N ARG A 6 -39.72 -17.74 49.02
CA ARG A 6 -39.59 -17.42 50.45
C ARG A 6 -40.79 -16.60 50.96
N LEU A 7 -41.17 -15.52 50.27
CA LEU A 7 -42.29 -14.68 50.68
C LEU A 7 -43.65 -15.41 50.62
N LEU A 8 -43.83 -16.30 49.64
CA LEU A 8 -45.03 -17.15 49.56
C LEU A 8 -45.12 -18.18 50.69
N ARG A 9 -43.97 -18.66 51.18
CA ARG A 9 -43.92 -19.53 52.37
C ARG A 9 -44.17 -18.77 53.66
N GLU A 10 -43.75 -17.50 53.74
CA GLU A 10 -44.03 -16.63 54.90
C GLU A 10 -45.49 -16.16 54.93
N ALA A 11 -46.14 -16.03 53.77
CA ALA A 11 -47.53 -15.66 53.62
C ALA A 11 -48.51 -16.85 53.56
N SER A 12 -48.05 -18.09 53.81
CA SER A 12 -48.89 -19.30 53.70
C SER A 12 -49.95 -19.32 54.80
N GLY A 13 -51.14 -18.80 54.48
CA GLY A 13 -52.28 -18.69 55.39
C GLY A 13 -53.09 -17.40 55.21
N ASP A 14 -52.53 -16.39 54.55
CA ASP A 14 -53.17 -15.09 54.34
C ASP A 14 -53.31 -14.79 52.84
N GLN A 15 -54.51 -15.02 52.30
CA GLN A 15 -54.79 -14.95 50.87
C GLN A 15 -54.52 -13.55 50.30
N ASP A 16 -54.80 -12.50 51.07
CA ASP A 16 -54.59 -11.11 50.65
C ASP A 16 -53.10 -10.78 50.51
N ARG A 17 -52.25 -11.33 51.38
CA ARG A 17 -50.80 -11.15 51.28
C ARG A 17 -50.20 -11.93 50.12
N THR A 18 -50.71 -13.14 49.84
CA THR A 18 -50.25 -13.91 48.67
C THR A 18 -50.56 -13.19 47.35
N THR A 19 -51.76 -12.64 47.20
CA THR A 19 -52.16 -11.90 46.00
C THR A 19 -51.36 -10.62 45.82
N GLN A 20 -51.05 -9.91 46.91
CA GLN A 20 -50.19 -8.73 46.86
C GLN A 20 -48.75 -9.06 46.42
N VAL A 21 -48.19 -10.17 46.90
CA VAL A 21 -46.84 -10.64 46.51
C VAL A 21 -46.81 -11.04 45.03
N GLU A 22 -47.87 -11.69 44.52
CA GLU A 22 -47.98 -12.06 43.11
C GLU A 22 -48.14 -10.84 42.20
N ALA A 23 -49.01 -9.89 42.56
CA ALA A 23 -49.19 -8.65 41.82
C ALA A 23 -47.89 -7.82 41.76
N ALA A 24 -47.18 -7.69 42.88
CA ALA A 24 -45.89 -7.00 42.91
C ALA A 24 -44.83 -7.71 42.04
N TYR A 25 -44.85 -9.04 42.01
CA TYR A 25 -43.96 -9.83 41.17
C TYR A 25 -44.26 -9.63 39.68
N GLU A 26 -45.53 -9.61 39.28
CA GLU A 26 -45.95 -9.36 37.90
C GLU A 26 -45.47 -8.00 37.40
N VAL A 27 -45.65 -6.93 38.19
CA VAL A 27 -45.17 -5.59 37.83
C VAL A 27 -43.64 -5.59 37.60
N LEU A 28 -42.89 -6.22 38.51
CA LEU A 28 -41.43 -6.29 38.39
C LEU A 28 -40.97 -7.16 37.21
N PHE A 29 -41.71 -8.23 36.90
CA PHE A 29 -41.47 -9.08 35.74
C PHE A 29 -41.74 -8.34 34.43
N MET A 30 -42.86 -7.63 34.34
CA MET A 30 -43.21 -6.83 33.16
C MET A 30 -42.21 -5.70 32.91
N ASN A 31 -41.72 -5.04 33.97
CA ASN A 31 -40.66 -4.03 33.84
C ASN A 31 -39.36 -4.63 33.28
N LYS A 32 -38.98 -5.85 33.69
CA LYS A 32 -37.79 -6.54 33.16
C LYS A 32 -37.96 -7.06 31.73
N LEU A 33 -39.18 -7.43 31.34
CA LEU A 33 -39.47 -7.75 29.94
C LEU A 33 -39.41 -6.50 29.06
N ARG A 34 -39.97 -5.39 29.55
CA ARG A 34 -39.98 -4.12 28.85
C ARG A 34 -38.58 -3.60 28.56
N SER A 35 -37.65 -3.70 29.52
CA SER A 35 -36.25 -3.30 29.27
C SER A 35 -35.55 -4.13 28.20
N ARG A 36 -35.87 -5.44 28.08
CA ARG A 36 -35.35 -6.30 27.01
C ARG A 36 -35.94 -5.97 25.64
N VAL A 37 -37.24 -5.66 25.58
CA VAL A 37 -37.93 -5.34 24.33
C VAL A 37 -37.55 -3.95 23.82
N LEU A 38 -37.36 -2.98 24.71
CA LEU A 38 -36.97 -1.61 24.37
C LEU A 38 -35.46 -1.44 24.14
N GLY A 39 -34.66 -2.49 24.39
CA GLY A 39 -33.20 -2.41 24.26
C GLY A 39 -32.56 -1.45 25.27
N GLU A 40 -33.24 -1.17 26.38
CA GLU A 40 -32.72 -0.26 27.40
C GLU A 40 -31.52 -0.94 28.07
N SER A 41 -30.34 -0.35 27.85
CA SER A 41 -29.07 -0.91 28.29
C SER A 41 -29.02 -1.02 29.81
N VAL A 42 -28.43 -2.13 30.26
CA VAL A 42 -28.07 -2.33 31.67
C VAL A 42 -27.31 -1.09 32.15
N PRO A 43 -27.64 -0.52 33.34
CA PRO A 43 -26.98 0.67 33.85
C PRO A 43 -25.45 0.45 33.84
N GLU A 44 -24.71 1.45 33.35
CA GLU A 44 -23.24 1.39 33.19
C GLU A 44 -22.49 1.06 34.50
N THR A 45 -23.14 1.21 35.65
CA THR A 45 -22.65 0.77 36.96
C THR A 45 -22.39 -0.73 37.07
N VAL A 46 -23.06 -1.57 36.25
CA VAL A 46 -22.74 -3.00 36.19
C VAL A 46 -21.56 -3.18 35.24
N LYS A 47 -20.36 -3.24 35.82
CA LYS A 47 -19.12 -3.58 35.11
C LYS A 47 -19.30 -4.95 34.46
N TYR A 48 -19.47 -4.98 33.15
CA TYR A 48 -19.54 -6.20 32.36
C TYR A 48 -18.34 -7.08 32.72
N ALA A 49 -18.58 -8.37 32.97
CA ALA A 49 -17.54 -9.35 33.24
C ALA A 49 -16.46 -9.24 32.16
N ASP A 50 -15.22 -8.97 32.57
CA ASP A 50 -14.02 -8.69 31.77
C ASP A 50 -14.15 -9.08 30.29
N VAL A 51 -14.83 -8.24 29.50
CA VAL A 51 -14.77 -8.35 28.04
C VAL A 51 -13.44 -7.71 27.69
N PRO A 52 -12.43 -8.49 27.27
CA PRO A 52 -11.19 -7.87 26.83
C PRO A 52 -11.55 -6.88 25.71
N PRO A 53 -11.05 -5.64 25.80
CA PRO A 53 -11.37 -4.62 24.80
C PRO A 53 -11.07 -5.17 23.40
N PRO A 54 -11.91 -4.86 22.39
CA PRO A 54 -11.69 -5.33 21.03
C PRO A 54 -10.29 -4.92 20.61
N LYS A 55 -9.42 -5.91 20.37
CA LYS A 55 -8.04 -5.67 19.97
C LYS A 55 -8.05 -5.01 18.60
N ASP A 56 -7.20 -4.01 18.43
CA ASP A 56 -7.05 -3.31 17.16
C ASP A 56 -6.78 -4.32 16.03
N PRO A 57 -7.60 -4.37 14.97
CA PRO A 57 -7.48 -5.37 13.91
C PRO A 57 -6.09 -5.33 13.22
N LYS A 58 -5.40 -4.19 13.29
CA LYS A 58 -4.04 -4.03 12.77
C LYS A 58 -3.00 -4.90 13.49
N VAL A 59 -3.16 -5.12 14.79
CA VAL A 59 -2.19 -5.88 15.61
C VAL A 59 -2.36 -7.39 15.39
N GLU A 60 -3.59 -7.84 15.15
CA GLU A 60 -3.89 -9.25 14.92
C GLU A 60 -3.45 -9.70 13.52
N VAL A 61 -3.66 -8.86 12.50
CA VAL A 61 -3.18 -9.15 11.14
C VAL A 61 -1.65 -9.28 11.09
N GLN A 62 -0.91 -8.45 11.83
CA GLN A 62 0.56 -8.56 11.90
C GLN A 62 1.01 -9.84 12.62
N LYS A 63 0.34 -10.23 13.70
CA LYS A 63 0.63 -11.49 14.42
C LYS A 63 0.30 -12.73 13.60
N LEU A 64 -0.76 -12.68 12.79
CA LEU A 64 -1.13 -13.77 11.89
C LEU A 64 -0.15 -13.88 10.72
N MET A 65 0.31 -12.75 10.15
CA MET A 65 1.35 -12.75 9.11
C MET A 65 2.70 -13.29 9.62
N ALA A 66 3.06 -13.02 10.87
CA ALA A 66 4.29 -13.52 11.49
C ALA A 66 4.26 -15.03 11.79
N LYS A 67 3.07 -15.65 11.84
CA LYS A 67 2.90 -17.07 12.21
C LYS A 67 2.83 -18.03 11.01
N ILE A 68 2.91 -17.53 9.78
CA ILE A 68 2.93 -18.34 8.57
C ILE A 68 4.38 -18.76 8.27
N PRO A 69 4.75 -20.06 8.38
CA PRO A 69 6.07 -20.53 8.02
C PRO A 69 6.17 -20.57 6.49
N GLY A 70 7.07 -19.78 5.91
CA GLY A 70 7.30 -19.74 4.46
C GLY A 70 7.31 -18.35 3.83
N GLY A 71 7.16 -17.27 4.60
CA GLY A 71 7.10 -15.92 4.05
C GLY A 71 5.72 -15.69 3.42
N GLY A 72 4.84 -15.05 4.18
CA GLY A 72 3.44 -14.84 3.83
C GLY A 72 3.25 -14.39 2.38
N VAL A 73 2.29 -14.99 1.69
CA VAL A 73 1.84 -14.56 0.38
C VAL A 73 1.36 -13.12 0.49
N SER A 74 2.19 -12.19 0.00
CA SER A 74 1.81 -10.80 -0.19
C SER A 74 0.77 -10.75 -1.30
N VAL A 75 -0.51 -10.85 -0.93
CA VAL A 75 -1.59 -10.43 -1.81
C VAL A 75 -1.54 -8.91 -1.81
N SER A 76 -0.80 -8.35 -2.76
CA SER A 76 -0.88 -6.94 -3.10
C SER A 76 -2.27 -6.69 -3.67
N THR A 77 -3.24 -6.39 -2.80
CA THR A 77 -4.43 -5.64 -3.18
C THR A 77 -3.95 -4.51 -4.08
N LEU A 78 -4.52 -4.37 -5.29
CA LEU A 78 -4.25 -3.25 -6.19
C LEU A 78 -4.44 -1.96 -5.40
N LYS A 79 -3.34 -1.46 -4.83
CA LYS A 79 -3.30 -0.21 -4.12
C LYS A 79 -3.47 0.83 -5.21
N THR A 80 -4.55 1.60 -5.11
CA THR A 80 -4.79 2.85 -5.83
C THR A 80 -3.47 3.42 -6.31
N VAL A 81 -3.25 3.45 -7.63
CA VAL A 81 -1.99 3.81 -8.30
C VAL A 81 -1.26 4.86 -7.46
N ASP A 82 -0.24 4.44 -6.69
CA ASP A 82 0.43 5.29 -5.71
C ASP A 82 0.82 6.59 -6.43
N SER A 83 0.38 7.75 -5.95
CA SER A 83 0.58 9.04 -6.63
C SER A 83 2.05 9.34 -6.95
N SER A 84 2.97 8.78 -6.17
CA SER A 84 4.42 8.90 -6.42
C SER A 84 4.95 7.97 -7.53
N LEU A 85 4.26 6.87 -7.85
CA LEU A 85 4.57 6.04 -9.04
C LEU A 85 4.13 6.77 -10.31
N GLN A 86 2.98 7.45 -10.26
CA GLN A 86 2.56 8.35 -11.34
C GLN A 86 3.58 9.48 -11.54
N LEU A 87 4.06 10.09 -10.46
CA LEU A 87 5.07 11.15 -10.52
C LEU A 87 6.40 10.65 -11.09
N ALA A 88 6.84 9.45 -10.72
CA ALA A 88 8.02 8.81 -11.33
C ALA A 88 7.83 8.59 -12.83
N ASN A 89 6.70 8.02 -13.24
CA ASN A 89 6.39 7.78 -14.66
C ASN A 89 6.33 9.09 -15.46
N VAL A 90 5.77 10.15 -14.89
CA VAL A 90 5.73 11.47 -15.53
C VAL A 90 7.14 12.05 -15.65
N LEU A 91 7.96 12.01 -14.59
CA LEU A 91 9.34 12.51 -14.63
C LEU A 91 10.19 11.79 -15.69
N PHE A 92 10.20 10.45 -15.68
CA PHE A 92 10.93 9.67 -16.67
C PHE A 92 10.34 9.82 -18.08
N GLY A 93 9.01 9.96 -18.22
CA GLY A 93 8.35 10.28 -19.48
C GLY A 93 8.79 11.63 -20.06
N VAL A 94 8.86 12.67 -19.23
CA VAL A 94 9.35 14.00 -19.66
C VAL A 94 10.83 13.95 -20.04
N LEU A 95 11.66 13.23 -19.27
CA LEU A 95 13.08 13.07 -19.56
C LEU A 95 13.33 12.31 -20.88
N THR A 96 12.61 11.22 -21.13
CA THR A 96 12.72 10.47 -22.39
C THR A 96 12.26 11.28 -23.59
N LEU A 97 11.15 12.04 -23.46
CA LEU A 97 10.69 12.94 -24.51
C LEU A 97 11.69 14.07 -24.77
N SER A 98 12.33 14.60 -23.72
CA SER A 98 13.36 15.63 -23.84
C SER A 98 14.60 15.12 -24.60
N VAL A 99 15.09 13.92 -24.27
CA VAL A 99 16.20 13.28 -25.01
C VAL A 99 15.83 13.03 -26.46
N LEU A 100 14.60 12.57 -26.70
CA LEU A 100 14.09 12.33 -28.04
C LEU A 100 14.04 13.63 -28.86
N THR A 101 13.55 14.71 -28.25
CA THR A 101 13.48 16.04 -28.88
C THR A 101 14.87 16.55 -29.22
N SER A 102 15.84 16.40 -28.31
CA SER A 102 17.25 16.74 -28.58
C SER A 102 17.81 15.95 -29.78
N GLY A 103 17.45 14.68 -29.94
CA GLY A 103 17.85 13.88 -31.10
C GLY A 103 17.23 14.34 -32.43
N PHE A 104 16.04 14.95 -32.41
CA PHE A 104 15.38 15.47 -33.61
C PHE A 104 15.78 16.91 -33.95
N THR A 105 16.11 17.74 -32.97
CA THR A 105 16.42 19.17 -33.18
C THR A 105 17.90 19.45 -33.43
N ASN A 106 18.79 18.51 -33.10
CA ASN A 106 20.21 18.69 -33.32
C ASN A 106 20.55 18.51 -34.82
N PRO A 107 21.21 19.50 -35.46
CA PRO A 107 21.63 19.39 -36.84
C PRO A 107 22.69 18.28 -36.99
N PRO A 108 22.69 17.53 -38.11
CA PRO A 108 23.64 16.44 -38.33
C PRO A 108 25.08 16.98 -38.26
N GLY A 109 25.89 16.42 -37.36
CA GLY A 109 27.30 16.80 -37.16
C GLY A 109 27.62 17.56 -35.87
N MET A 110 26.62 17.98 -35.09
CA MET A 110 26.83 18.50 -33.73
C MET A 110 26.25 17.52 -32.71
N ASP A 111 26.97 16.42 -32.51
CA ASP A 111 26.55 15.33 -31.63
C ASP A 111 26.85 15.72 -30.17
N GLN A 112 25.96 16.50 -29.57
CA GLN A 112 26.07 16.87 -28.16
C GLN A 112 25.33 15.81 -27.33
N PRO A 113 26.05 14.97 -26.55
CA PRO A 113 25.40 13.90 -25.80
C PRO A 113 24.46 14.53 -24.76
N PRO A 114 23.24 13.97 -24.56
CA PRO A 114 22.25 14.41 -23.57
C PRO A 114 22.68 14.08 -22.12
N ALA A 115 23.92 14.41 -21.75
CA ALA A 115 24.56 14.04 -20.50
C ALA A 115 23.85 14.64 -19.28
N LEU A 116 23.33 15.87 -19.41
CA LEU A 116 22.60 16.53 -18.34
C LEU A 116 21.26 15.83 -18.05
N GLN A 117 20.54 15.38 -19.09
CA GLN A 117 19.30 14.63 -18.91
C GLN A 117 19.57 13.26 -18.26
N ILE A 118 20.63 12.57 -18.66
CA ILE A 118 21.04 11.30 -18.05
C ILE A 118 21.44 11.49 -16.58
N ALA A 119 22.20 12.53 -16.26
CA ALA A 119 22.58 12.84 -14.88
C ALA A 119 21.36 13.11 -13.99
N LEU A 120 20.38 13.85 -14.50
CA LEU A 120 19.14 14.13 -13.79
C LEU A 120 18.30 12.87 -13.58
N ALA A 121 18.22 12.01 -14.60
CA ALA A 121 17.54 10.72 -14.50
C ALA A 121 18.22 9.78 -13.49
N PHE A 122 19.56 9.78 -13.45
CA PHE A 122 20.33 9.00 -12.48
C PHE A 122 20.07 9.48 -11.04
N ALA A 123 20.11 10.78 -10.80
CA ALA A 123 19.82 11.37 -9.50
C ALA A 123 18.37 11.08 -9.05
N ALA A 124 17.40 11.22 -9.97
CA ALA A 124 16.00 10.91 -9.71
C ALA A 124 15.81 9.42 -9.37
N SER A 125 16.48 8.53 -10.10
CA SER A 125 16.44 7.08 -9.87
C SER A 125 16.93 6.71 -8.46
N ILE A 126 18.07 7.26 -8.02
CA ILE A 126 18.61 7.00 -6.68
C ILE A 126 17.68 7.56 -5.60
N TYR A 127 17.19 8.78 -5.79
CA TYR A 127 16.30 9.44 -4.83
C TYR A 127 15.01 8.64 -4.60
N LEU A 128 14.34 8.21 -5.68
CA LEU A 128 13.11 7.41 -5.61
C LEU A 128 13.35 6.07 -4.90
N GLN A 129 14.46 5.41 -5.20
CA GLN A 129 14.76 4.10 -4.64
C GLN A 129 15.13 4.14 -3.15
N ASN A 130 15.86 5.19 -2.73
CA ASN A 130 16.16 5.45 -1.32
C ASN A 130 14.90 5.80 -0.52
N ASN A 131 14.03 6.66 -1.06
CA ASN A 131 12.85 7.16 -0.34
C ASN A 131 11.69 6.15 -0.28
N ARG A 132 11.59 5.21 -1.24
CA ARG A 132 10.53 4.18 -1.29
C ARG A 132 10.83 2.91 -0.49
N LYS A 133 12.05 2.37 -0.59
CA LYS A 133 12.38 1.06 0.02
C LYS A 133 13.27 1.15 1.26
N GLY A 134 13.79 2.34 1.60
CA GLY A 134 14.81 2.46 2.64
C GLY A 134 16.07 1.63 2.32
N ASN A 135 16.25 1.29 1.04
CA ASN A 135 17.46 0.68 0.53
C ASN A 135 18.53 1.75 0.66
N GLY A 136 19.25 1.77 1.79
CA GLY A 136 20.18 2.83 2.11
C GLY A 136 21.04 3.23 0.91
N LEU A 137 21.38 4.52 0.83
CA LEU A 137 22.05 5.19 -0.29
C LEU A 137 23.05 4.35 -1.12
N PRO A 138 23.96 3.55 -0.53
CA PRO A 138 24.89 2.72 -1.32
C PRO A 138 24.21 1.60 -2.12
N ARG A 139 23.16 0.96 -1.59
CA ARG A 139 22.46 -0.13 -2.29
C ARG A 139 21.67 0.40 -3.48
N ALA A 140 21.02 1.55 -3.33
CA ALA A 140 20.34 2.22 -4.42
C ALA A 140 21.34 2.60 -5.54
N ALA A 141 22.47 3.22 -5.18
CA ALA A 141 23.48 3.64 -6.15
C ALA A 141 24.09 2.47 -6.94
N VAL A 142 24.41 1.34 -6.29
CA VAL A 142 24.95 0.15 -6.99
C VAL A 142 23.94 -0.39 -7.99
N LEU A 143 22.67 -0.37 -7.62
CA LEU A 143 21.62 -0.96 -8.41
C LEU A 143 21.21 -0.08 -9.60
N THR A 144 21.19 1.24 -9.43
CA THR A 144 21.04 2.17 -10.56
C THR A 144 22.24 2.13 -11.51
N LEU A 145 23.45 1.92 -10.98
CA LEU A 145 24.64 1.73 -11.80
C LEU A 145 24.55 0.42 -12.61
N ALA A 146 24.07 -0.66 -11.98
CA ALA A 146 23.90 -1.95 -12.65
C ALA A 146 22.90 -1.88 -13.82
N THR A 147 21.75 -1.23 -13.60
CA THR A 147 20.74 -1.07 -14.66
C THR A 147 21.21 -0.11 -15.75
N PHE A 148 21.97 0.93 -15.40
CA PHE A 148 22.58 1.83 -16.38
C PHE A 148 23.59 1.12 -17.28
N VAL A 149 24.54 0.38 -16.69
CA VAL A 149 25.57 -0.34 -17.45
C VAL A 149 24.91 -1.39 -18.34
N ALA A 150 23.91 -2.12 -17.82
CA ALA A 150 23.14 -3.07 -18.62
C ALA A 150 22.43 -2.38 -19.80
N GLY A 151 21.78 -1.23 -19.57
CA GLY A 151 21.14 -0.44 -20.61
C GLY A 151 22.11 0.10 -21.66
N ALA A 152 23.28 0.60 -21.25
CA ALA A 152 24.31 1.11 -22.15
C ALA A 152 24.91 0.00 -23.04
N LEU A 153 25.18 -1.18 -22.47
CA LEU A 153 25.67 -2.34 -23.23
C LEU A 153 24.63 -2.85 -24.23
N LEU A 154 23.35 -2.88 -23.84
CA LEU A 154 22.28 -3.24 -24.76
C LEU A 154 22.11 -2.19 -25.86
N GLY A 155 22.23 -0.90 -25.54
CA GLY A 155 22.12 0.17 -26.52
C GLY A 155 23.23 0.13 -27.56
N THR A 156 24.48 -0.05 -27.12
CA THR A 156 25.64 -0.21 -28.01
C THR A 156 25.56 -1.50 -28.85
N GLY A 157 25.07 -2.59 -28.26
CA GLY A 157 24.81 -3.84 -28.98
C GLY A 157 23.75 -3.68 -30.07
N LEU A 158 22.65 -2.98 -29.78
CA LEU A 158 21.60 -2.69 -30.75
C LEU A 158 22.11 -1.81 -31.90
N GLU A 159 22.92 -0.79 -31.60
CA GLU A 159 23.53 0.07 -32.61
C GLU A 159 24.40 -0.75 -33.59
N ALA A 160 25.24 -1.64 -33.05
CA ALA A 160 26.09 -2.52 -33.83
C ALA A 160 25.28 -3.50 -34.70
N TRP A 161 24.11 -3.93 -34.22
CA TRP A 161 23.22 -4.83 -34.96
C TRP A 161 22.43 -4.13 -36.06
N LEU A 162 21.95 -2.92 -35.77
CA LEU A 162 21.06 -2.17 -36.64
C LEU A 162 21.82 -1.46 -37.78
N ARG A 163 23.16 -1.40 -37.73
CA ARG A 163 24.02 -0.65 -38.67
C ARG A 163 23.37 0.69 -39.03
N VAL A 164 23.07 1.50 -38.01
CA VAL A 164 22.39 2.80 -38.14
C VAL A 164 23.11 3.74 -39.11
N ASP A 165 24.39 3.49 -39.36
CA ASP A 165 25.24 4.20 -40.31
C ASP A 165 24.86 3.99 -41.80
N LEU A 166 24.12 2.92 -42.14
CA LEU A 166 23.85 2.56 -43.55
C LEU A 166 22.40 2.84 -44.01
N ILE A 167 21.44 2.86 -43.10
CA ILE A 167 20.03 3.17 -43.41
C ILE A 167 19.51 4.08 -42.28
N PRO A 168 19.39 5.40 -42.51
CA PRO A 168 18.70 6.28 -41.58
C PRO A 168 17.21 5.88 -41.58
N ILE A 169 16.82 5.05 -40.63
CA ILE A 169 15.42 4.75 -40.31
C ILE A 169 14.81 5.98 -39.65
N GLY A 170 14.51 6.99 -40.46
CA GLY A 170 13.98 8.28 -40.03
C GLY A 170 15.05 9.27 -39.52
N SER A 171 14.58 10.38 -38.95
CA SER A 171 15.39 11.53 -38.51
C SER A 171 16.27 11.27 -37.28
N PHE A 172 16.56 10.00 -36.95
CA PHE A 172 17.52 9.60 -35.92
C PHE A 172 18.94 9.61 -36.51
N SER A 173 19.47 10.81 -36.75
CA SER A 173 20.78 10.98 -37.40
C SER A 173 21.96 10.75 -36.45
N SER A 174 21.71 10.44 -35.18
CA SER A 174 22.71 10.45 -34.11
C SER A 174 22.70 9.15 -33.30
N PRO A 175 23.75 8.31 -33.38
CA PRO A 175 23.87 7.07 -32.61
C PRO A 175 23.78 7.29 -31.09
N SER A 176 24.34 8.40 -30.61
CA SER A 176 24.34 8.82 -29.20
C SER A 176 22.94 8.95 -28.58
N CYS A 177 21.93 9.32 -29.38
CA CYS A 177 20.55 9.47 -28.89
C CYS A 177 19.88 8.11 -28.60
N LEU A 178 20.17 7.10 -29.42
CA LEU A 178 19.57 5.77 -29.32
C LEU A 178 20.08 5.07 -28.06
N VAL A 179 21.40 5.12 -27.81
CA VAL A 179 22.01 4.56 -26.60
C VAL A 179 21.45 5.24 -25.35
N SER A 180 21.31 6.56 -25.38
CA SER A 180 20.76 7.34 -24.25
C SER A 180 19.29 7.00 -23.96
N PHE A 181 18.48 6.79 -25.01
CA PHE A 181 17.10 6.37 -24.86
C PHE A 181 16.98 4.97 -24.24
N ILE A 182 17.78 4.00 -24.71
CA ILE A 182 17.78 2.64 -24.16
C ILE A 182 18.27 2.63 -22.71
N ALA A 183 19.29 3.42 -22.38
CA ALA A 183 19.76 3.58 -21.01
C ALA A 183 18.69 4.19 -20.08
N LEU A 184 17.94 5.20 -20.55
CA LEU A 184 16.82 5.79 -19.81
C LEU A 184 15.68 4.80 -19.57
N VAL A 185 15.31 4.02 -20.59
CA VAL A 185 14.29 2.98 -20.46
C VAL A 185 14.74 1.88 -19.51
N ALA A 186 16.00 1.46 -19.56
CA ALA A 186 16.57 0.48 -18.63
C ALA A 186 16.60 1.00 -17.19
N MET A 187 16.94 2.27 -16.99
CA MET A 187 16.85 2.92 -15.67
C MET A 187 15.41 2.98 -15.17
N TRP A 188 14.46 3.39 -16.02
CA TRP A 188 13.04 3.45 -15.66
C TRP A 188 12.52 2.06 -15.30
N ALA A 189 12.78 1.05 -16.12
CA ALA A 189 12.41 -0.34 -15.84
C ALA A 189 13.06 -0.83 -14.55
N GLY A 190 14.33 -0.49 -14.32
CA GLY A 190 15.04 -0.75 -13.08
C GLY A 190 14.35 -0.12 -11.87
N THR A 191 13.93 1.13 -11.96
CA THR A 191 13.20 1.79 -10.87
C THR A 191 11.83 1.18 -10.63
N VAL A 192 11.06 0.87 -11.69
CA VAL A 192 9.70 0.33 -11.57
C VAL A 192 9.72 -1.12 -11.06
N PHE A 193 10.63 -1.95 -11.57
CA PHE A 193 10.75 -3.35 -11.18
C PHE A 193 11.35 -3.53 -9.78
N LEU A 194 12.24 -2.62 -9.37
CA LEU A 194 12.78 -2.59 -8.00
C LEU A 194 12.06 -1.65 -7.03
N ILE A 195 10.95 -1.04 -7.43
CA ILE A 195 9.94 -0.47 -6.50
C ILE A 195 9.10 -1.58 -5.88
#